data_AF-A0A1J4S9U5-F1
#
_entry.id   AF-A0A1J4S9U5-F1
#
_cell.length_a   1.000
_cell.length_b   1.000
_cell.length_c   1.000
_cell.angle_alpha   90.00
_cell.angle_beta   90.00
_cell.angle_gamma   90.00
#
_symmetry.space_group_name_H-M   'P 1'
#
loop_
_entity.id
_entity.type
_entity.pdbx_description
1 polymer ?
#
loop_
_entity_poly.entity_id
_entity_poly.type
_entity_poly.pdbx_seq_one_letter_code
_entity_poly.pdbx_strand_id
1 'polypeptide(L)'
;MTRNIIIESLSNKPIKFQPTELVERKGAGHPDSICDGIMEEVSVALCREYKRIAGRILHHNIDKSLLVAGITQPKIGGGKILEPMKMYFGDRATNEFKGQKIPVEEIAIETAKQWIRQNLRFVDPVKNIHYISEIKPGSPELTDIFARKKIGANDTSAAVGYAPLSETERIVLGVEHFLNSREFKERFPEVGEDIKVMGYRLHQKLILTVAMAFVDRFIPDQKFYFDRKEVIKKAILDFVAQEKVDLEEIQVDINTLDDPSRGEAGMYLTVTGTSAEGADCGQVGRGNKVNGLIALNRPMGTEAAAGKNPVSHVGKIYNFLTHHIAAHVYNALPGLEEVYVWLCSQIGKPIDEPLIASVQVILKPHVHLKEIAPKIQKVVDFELSQIYKFTERLAEGEFPAWESHTMQSLSQKEKVKKPFWPALVIFLALGLVLIVVCSEKNLFLFNLKPHESSTSSSIASNSETVSVETYYVPVAGFSSSFQNLNLEEVQSSLKNGDVNLQIVIPLENREELLSIFQLGDFPLAVTTMPRTEIYDYLNAHSDIVSFFPWNEVDFRLKTLKINGTSLWEKQVDLEKYPLKFVSAETEDQSQN
;
A
#
# COMPACT_ATOMS: atom_id res chain seq x y z
N MET A 1 3.95 17.00 -29.78
CA MET A 1 2.98 16.40 -30.73
C MET A 1 1.74 16.02 -29.95
N THR A 2 0.56 16.08 -30.55
CA THR A 2 -0.68 15.63 -29.92
C THR A 2 -0.72 14.10 -29.88
N ARG A 3 -0.92 13.50 -28.71
CA ARG A 3 -1.05 12.04 -28.52
C ARG A 3 -2.33 11.52 -29.20
N ASN A 4 -2.31 10.29 -29.70
CA ASN A 4 -3.45 9.65 -30.36
C ASN A 4 -4.43 9.07 -29.34
N ILE A 5 -5.30 9.93 -28.79
CA ILE A 5 -6.30 9.56 -27.79
C ILE A 5 -7.68 9.57 -28.46
N ILE A 6 -8.39 8.45 -28.33
CA ILE A 6 -9.72 8.23 -28.87
C ILE A 6 -10.67 7.99 -27.70
N ILE A 7 -11.83 8.64 -27.73
CA ILE A 7 -12.82 8.55 -26.66
C ILE A 7 -14.15 8.16 -27.29
N GLU A 8 -14.74 7.06 -26.80
CA GLU A 8 -16.01 6.55 -27.29
C GLU A 8 -16.93 6.14 -26.13
N SER A 9 -18.24 6.22 -26.37
CA SER A 9 -19.24 5.72 -25.44
C SER A 9 -19.70 4.33 -25.85
N LEU A 10 -19.74 3.40 -24.92
CA LEU A 10 -20.32 2.08 -25.12
C LEU A 10 -21.82 2.09 -24.78
N SER A 11 -22.62 1.38 -25.58
CA SER A 11 -24.04 1.13 -25.30
C SER A 11 -24.28 -0.14 -24.48
N ASN A 12 -23.20 -0.80 -24.04
CA ASN A 12 -23.25 -2.03 -23.26
C ASN A 12 -23.89 -1.80 -21.89
N LYS A 13 -24.50 -2.87 -21.37
CA LYS A 13 -24.99 -2.91 -20.00
C LYS A 13 -23.80 -2.97 -19.03
N PRO A 14 -23.67 -2.05 -18.04
CA PRO A 14 -22.65 -2.15 -17.00
C PRO A 14 -22.65 -3.52 -16.32
N ILE A 15 -21.47 -3.99 -15.88
CA ILE A 15 -21.28 -5.34 -15.31
C ILE A 15 -22.21 -5.58 -14.13
N LYS A 16 -22.39 -4.58 -13.25
CA LYS A 16 -23.29 -4.68 -12.09
C LYS A 16 -24.73 -5.04 -12.47
N PHE A 17 -25.18 -4.64 -13.66
CA PHE A 17 -26.53 -4.94 -14.13
C PHE A 17 -26.60 -6.15 -15.05
N GLN A 18 -25.47 -6.75 -15.43
CA GLN A 18 -25.48 -8.00 -16.19
C GLN A 18 -26.01 -9.15 -15.30
N PRO A 19 -26.73 -10.12 -15.89
CA PRO A 19 -27.32 -11.21 -15.12
C PRO A 19 -26.27 -12.14 -14.54
N THR A 20 -25.12 -12.30 -15.19
CA THR A 20 -24.06 -13.22 -14.74
C THR A 20 -22.73 -12.51 -14.62
N GLU A 21 -21.98 -12.88 -13.60
CA GLU A 21 -20.61 -12.41 -13.39
C GLU A 21 -19.75 -13.49 -12.74
N LEU A 22 -18.54 -13.68 -13.26
CA LEU A 22 -17.54 -14.63 -12.75
C LEU A 22 -16.25 -13.89 -12.44
N VAL A 23 -15.79 -14.02 -11.20
CA VAL A 23 -14.55 -13.40 -10.72
C VAL A 23 -13.78 -14.41 -9.88
N GLU A 24 -12.49 -14.56 -10.16
CA GLU A 24 -11.59 -15.40 -9.38
C GLU A 24 -10.46 -14.57 -8.79
N ARG A 25 -9.98 -14.98 -7.62
CA ARG A 25 -8.71 -14.54 -7.04
C ARG A 25 -7.94 -15.72 -6.47
N LYS A 26 -6.66 -15.77 -6.82
CA LYS A 26 -5.67 -16.69 -6.26
C LYS A 26 -4.85 -15.96 -5.20
N GLY A 27 -4.92 -16.42 -3.96
CA GLY A 27 -4.31 -15.77 -2.81
C GLY A 27 -2.79 -15.95 -2.71
N ALA A 28 -2.20 -15.37 -1.68
CA ALA A 28 -0.74 -15.28 -1.52
C ALA A 28 -0.02 -16.64 -1.57
N GLY A 29 -0.60 -17.69 -0.99
CA GLY A 29 -0.02 -19.03 -0.98
C GLY A 29 -0.34 -19.89 -2.20
N HIS A 30 -1.14 -19.40 -3.15
CA HIS A 30 -1.42 -20.14 -4.38
C HIS A 30 -0.14 -20.21 -5.24
N PRO A 31 0.23 -21.38 -5.82
CA PRO A 31 1.49 -21.54 -6.56
C PRO A 31 1.76 -20.47 -7.63
N ASP A 32 0.75 -20.12 -8.44
CA ASP A 32 0.88 -19.05 -9.45
C ASP A 32 1.18 -17.68 -8.82
N SER A 33 0.51 -17.33 -7.72
CA SER A 33 0.71 -16.06 -7.02
C SER A 33 2.08 -15.97 -6.34
N ILE A 34 2.60 -17.10 -5.85
CA ILE A 34 3.98 -17.21 -5.35
C ILE A 34 4.98 -16.86 -6.46
N CYS A 35 4.79 -17.43 -7.66
CA CYS A 35 5.62 -17.12 -8.82
C CYS A 35 5.56 -15.63 -9.19
N ASP A 36 4.36 -15.07 -9.32
CA ASP A 36 4.18 -13.65 -9.66
C ASP A 36 4.79 -12.73 -8.58
N GLY A 37 4.58 -13.04 -7.30
CA GLY A 37 5.08 -12.24 -6.19
C GLY A 37 6.59 -12.22 -6.07
N ILE A 38 7.22 -13.39 -6.16
CA ILE A 38 8.69 -13.48 -6.14
C ILE A 38 9.28 -12.78 -7.36
N MET A 39 8.78 -13.03 -8.58
CA MET A 39 9.40 -12.43 -9.77
C MET A 39 9.24 -10.91 -9.82
N GLU A 40 8.14 -10.37 -9.28
CA GLU A 40 8.01 -8.93 -9.11
C GLU A 40 9.06 -8.36 -8.15
N GLU A 41 9.23 -8.95 -6.96
CA GLU A 41 10.23 -8.49 -6.00
C GLU A 41 11.65 -8.62 -6.54
N VAL A 42 11.97 -9.69 -7.30
CA VAL A 42 13.28 -9.82 -7.93
C VAL A 42 13.50 -8.69 -8.95
N SER A 43 12.47 -8.30 -9.71
CA SER A 43 12.58 -7.17 -10.65
C SER A 43 12.88 -5.86 -9.91
N VAL A 44 12.19 -5.61 -8.79
CA VAL A 44 12.43 -4.44 -7.93
C VAL A 44 13.84 -4.47 -7.33
N ALA A 45 14.29 -5.63 -6.82
CA ALA A 45 15.63 -5.79 -6.27
C ALA A 45 16.73 -5.54 -7.32
N LEU A 46 16.56 -6.06 -8.54
CA LEU A 46 17.45 -5.77 -9.66
C LEU A 46 17.43 -4.29 -10.03
N CYS A 47 16.26 -3.63 -10.05
CA CYS A 47 16.18 -2.18 -10.29
C CYS A 47 17.00 -1.38 -9.28
N ARG A 48 16.91 -1.73 -7.99
CA ARG A 48 17.70 -1.10 -6.91
C ARG A 48 19.19 -1.32 -7.12
N GLU A 49 19.62 -2.55 -7.43
CA GLU A 49 21.02 -2.86 -7.65
C GLU A 49 21.60 -2.18 -8.90
N TYR A 50 20.83 -2.14 -10.00
CA TYR A 50 21.24 -1.42 -11.20
C TYR A 50 21.37 0.09 -10.94
N LYS A 51 20.44 0.70 -10.21
CA LYS A 51 20.57 2.11 -9.80
C LYS A 51 21.84 2.32 -8.96
N ARG A 52 22.14 1.42 -8.02
CA ARG A 52 23.36 1.49 -7.18
C ARG A 52 24.66 1.40 -7.99
N ILE A 53 24.73 0.48 -8.95
CA ILE A 53 25.96 0.22 -9.73
C ILE A 53 26.11 1.17 -10.92
N ALA A 54 25.03 1.40 -11.66
CA ALA A 54 25.06 2.07 -12.96
C ALA A 54 24.41 3.47 -12.96
N GLY A 55 23.83 3.90 -11.83
CA GLY A 55 23.05 5.15 -11.73
C GLY A 55 21.73 5.11 -12.51
N ARG A 56 21.36 3.96 -13.07
CA ARG A 56 20.17 3.76 -13.91
C ARG A 56 19.79 2.28 -13.94
N ILE A 57 18.54 2.00 -14.28
CA ILE A 57 18.06 0.63 -14.45
C ILE A 57 18.61 0.05 -15.76
N LEU A 58 19.16 -1.16 -15.70
CA LEU A 58 19.64 -1.91 -16.86
C LEU A 58 18.57 -2.92 -17.32
N HIS A 59 18.79 -3.49 -18.51
CA HIS A 59 17.86 -4.44 -19.12
C HIS A 59 17.69 -5.69 -18.24
N HIS A 60 16.44 -6.04 -17.95
CA HIS A 60 16.06 -7.35 -17.44
C HIS A 60 14.61 -7.68 -17.85
N ASN A 61 14.34 -8.95 -18.09
CA ASN A 61 13.02 -9.55 -18.15
C ASN A 61 13.19 -10.93 -17.51
N ILE A 62 12.58 -11.11 -16.34
CA ILE A 62 12.66 -12.35 -15.55
C ILE A 62 11.26 -12.90 -15.30
N ASP A 63 10.33 -12.64 -16.21
CA ASP A 63 8.93 -13.02 -16.16
C ASP A 63 8.69 -14.49 -16.58
N LYS A 64 9.71 -15.35 -16.47
CA LYS A 64 9.61 -16.79 -16.72
C LYS A 64 10.09 -17.54 -15.49
N SER A 65 9.15 -17.95 -14.66
CA SER A 65 9.39 -18.79 -13.49
C SER A 65 8.36 -19.91 -13.41
N LEU A 66 8.81 -21.05 -12.89
CA LEU A 66 8.02 -22.25 -12.65
C LEU A 66 8.32 -22.74 -11.23
N LEU A 67 7.29 -22.81 -10.39
CA LEU A 67 7.31 -23.49 -9.11
C LEU A 67 6.77 -24.91 -9.33
N VAL A 68 7.66 -25.89 -9.28
CA VAL A 68 7.33 -27.31 -9.37
C VAL A 68 6.96 -27.83 -7.99
N ALA A 69 5.85 -28.55 -7.92
CA ALA A 69 5.35 -29.12 -6.68
C ALA A 69 6.40 -30.04 -6.02
N GLY A 70 6.42 -30.03 -4.69
CA GLY A 70 7.14 -31.03 -3.91
C GLY A 70 6.36 -32.34 -3.80
N ILE A 71 6.70 -33.13 -2.79
CA ILE A 71 5.90 -34.27 -2.35
C ILE A 71 5.73 -34.19 -0.84
N THR A 72 4.49 -34.18 -0.35
CA THR A 72 4.19 -34.27 1.08
C THR A 72 3.30 -35.46 1.40
N GLN A 73 3.26 -35.77 2.69
CA GLN A 73 2.28 -36.67 3.29
C GLN A 73 1.61 -35.92 4.46
N PRO A 74 0.60 -35.07 4.18
CA PRO A 74 -0.15 -34.38 5.22
C PRO A 74 -0.86 -35.38 6.13
N LYS A 75 -0.95 -35.05 7.42
CA LYS A 75 -1.63 -35.90 8.41
C LYS A 75 -2.16 -35.08 9.57
N ILE A 76 -3.33 -35.46 10.10
CA ILE A 76 -3.85 -34.90 11.35
C ILE A 76 -2.76 -34.93 12.43
N GLY A 77 -2.54 -33.79 13.08
CA GLY A 77 -1.53 -33.61 14.12
C GLY A 77 -0.10 -33.39 13.60
N GLY A 78 0.13 -33.43 12.28
CA GLY A 78 1.40 -33.10 11.65
C GLY A 78 1.87 -34.16 10.66
N GLY A 79 2.01 -33.76 9.40
CA GLY A 79 2.53 -34.56 8.30
C GLY A 79 4.02 -34.34 8.07
N LYS A 80 4.50 -34.79 6.90
CA LYS A 80 5.91 -34.72 6.51
C LYS A 80 6.08 -34.20 5.10
N ILE A 81 7.16 -33.46 4.89
CA ILE A 81 7.67 -33.14 3.55
C ILE A 81 8.63 -34.25 3.16
N LEU A 82 8.34 -34.92 2.04
CA LEU A 82 9.13 -36.01 1.49
C LEU A 82 10.12 -35.49 0.44
N GLU A 83 9.65 -34.61 -0.44
CA GLU A 83 10.48 -33.91 -1.42
C GLU A 83 10.18 -32.40 -1.39
N PRO A 84 11.22 -31.53 -1.38
CA PRO A 84 11.02 -30.09 -1.42
C PRO A 84 10.52 -29.64 -2.80
N MET A 85 9.85 -28.49 -2.83
CA MET A 85 9.48 -27.79 -4.06
C MET A 85 10.73 -27.39 -4.86
N LYS A 86 10.58 -27.13 -6.16
CA LYS A 86 11.67 -26.60 -6.99
C LYS A 86 11.22 -25.33 -7.70
N MET A 87 11.98 -24.25 -7.56
CA MET A 87 11.69 -22.98 -8.20
C MET A 87 12.72 -22.67 -9.28
N TYR A 88 12.26 -22.56 -10.52
CA TYR A 88 13.07 -22.18 -11.67
C TYR A 88 12.95 -20.69 -11.94
N PHE A 89 14.08 -20.00 -12.08
CA PHE A 89 14.16 -18.61 -12.55
C PHE A 89 14.71 -18.59 -13.96
N GLY A 90 14.08 -17.87 -14.88
CA GLY A 90 14.48 -17.89 -16.29
C GLY A 90 14.57 -16.52 -16.93
N ASP A 91 14.90 -16.57 -18.22
CA ASP A 91 14.95 -15.45 -19.17
C ASP A 91 16.24 -14.60 -19.09
N ARG A 92 16.15 -13.27 -18.95
CA ARG A 92 17.25 -12.36 -19.27
C ARG A 92 17.50 -11.29 -18.21
N ALA A 93 18.76 -11.09 -17.81
CA ALA A 93 19.17 -9.95 -16.99
C ALA A 93 20.61 -9.53 -17.29
N THR A 94 20.91 -8.23 -17.16
CA THR A 94 22.29 -7.73 -17.27
C THR A 94 23.11 -8.16 -16.05
N ASN A 95 24.11 -9.02 -16.28
CA ASN A 95 24.97 -9.57 -15.22
C ASN A 95 26.35 -8.88 -15.14
N GLU A 96 26.64 -7.92 -16.00
CA GLU A 96 27.87 -7.13 -15.97
C GLU A 96 27.63 -5.72 -16.53
N PHE A 97 28.26 -4.72 -15.91
CA PHE A 97 28.26 -3.35 -16.41
C PHE A 97 29.66 -2.75 -16.27
N LYS A 98 30.28 -2.34 -17.38
CA LYS A 98 31.64 -1.76 -17.42
C LYS A 98 32.70 -2.59 -16.66
N GLY A 99 32.67 -3.91 -16.80
CA GLY A 99 33.60 -4.83 -16.11
C GLY A 99 33.23 -5.13 -14.66
N GLN A 100 32.21 -4.48 -14.08
CA GLN A 100 31.68 -4.83 -12.77
C GLN A 100 30.60 -5.90 -12.90
N LYS A 101 30.82 -7.05 -12.27
CA LYS A 101 29.84 -8.13 -12.20
C LYS A 101 28.67 -7.75 -11.29
N ILE A 102 27.47 -8.17 -11.70
CA ILE A 102 26.21 -7.97 -10.98
C ILE A 102 25.71 -9.36 -10.57
N PRO A 103 25.52 -9.64 -9.27
CA PRO A 103 25.19 -10.97 -8.77
C PRO A 103 23.70 -11.30 -8.95
N VAL A 104 23.24 -11.35 -10.20
CA VAL A 104 21.82 -11.53 -10.57
C VAL A 104 21.20 -12.77 -9.93
N GLU A 105 21.90 -13.91 -9.97
CA GLU A 105 21.41 -15.17 -9.40
C GLU A 105 21.25 -15.10 -7.88
N GLU A 106 22.25 -14.54 -7.19
CA GLU A 106 22.21 -14.37 -5.73
C GLU A 106 21.06 -13.44 -5.32
N ILE A 107 20.88 -12.32 -6.05
CA ILE A 107 19.76 -11.39 -5.84
C ILE A 107 18.43 -12.11 -6.02
N ALA A 108 18.28 -12.90 -7.08
CA ALA A 108 17.04 -13.62 -7.34
C ALA A 108 16.69 -14.61 -6.22
N ILE A 109 17.67 -15.42 -5.81
CA ILE A 109 17.49 -16.45 -4.79
C ILE A 109 17.23 -15.83 -3.41
N GLU A 110 18.01 -14.82 -3.00
CA GLU A 110 17.82 -14.19 -1.69
C GLU A 110 16.51 -13.41 -1.61
N THR A 111 16.10 -12.75 -2.69
CA THR A 111 14.80 -12.07 -2.77
C THR A 111 13.65 -13.08 -2.66
N ALA A 112 13.74 -14.22 -3.36
CA ALA A 112 12.74 -15.29 -3.24
C ALA A 112 12.62 -15.81 -1.81
N LYS A 113 13.76 -16.10 -1.17
CA LYS A 113 13.78 -16.54 0.23
C LYS A 113 13.17 -15.49 1.17
N GLN A 114 13.47 -14.21 0.96
CA GLN A 114 12.90 -13.13 1.76
C GLN A 114 11.38 -13.05 1.58
N TRP A 115 10.90 -13.06 0.34
CA TRP A 115 9.47 -13.02 0.05
C TRP A 115 8.73 -14.18 0.71
N ILE A 116 9.28 -15.40 0.65
CA ILE A 116 8.69 -16.58 1.31
C ILE A 116 8.60 -16.38 2.82
N ARG A 117 9.66 -15.90 3.49
CA ARG A 117 9.63 -15.64 4.95
C ARG A 117 8.56 -14.63 5.36
N GLN A 118 8.31 -13.65 4.50
CA GLN A 118 7.35 -12.58 4.77
C GLN A 118 5.91 -13.02 4.52
N ASN A 119 5.68 -13.94 3.58
CA ASN A 119 4.34 -14.23 3.07
C ASN A 119 3.84 -15.65 3.41
N LEU A 120 4.70 -16.61 3.73
CA LEU A 120 4.33 -18.01 3.99
C LEU A 120 4.87 -18.49 5.35
N ARG A 121 4.02 -18.52 6.38
CA ARG A 121 4.40 -18.78 7.78
C ARG A 121 5.09 -20.12 8.02
N PHE A 122 4.76 -21.14 7.22
CA PHE A 122 5.19 -22.52 7.46
C PHE A 122 6.05 -23.11 6.33
N VAL A 123 6.46 -22.30 5.37
CA VAL A 123 7.42 -22.70 4.33
C VAL A 123 8.81 -22.21 4.75
N ASP A 124 9.71 -23.15 5.07
CA ASP A 124 11.12 -22.86 5.27
C ASP A 124 11.78 -22.67 3.89
N PRO A 125 12.22 -21.45 3.53
CA PRO A 125 12.72 -21.17 2.19
C PRO A 125 14.07 -21.85 1.91
N VAL A 126 14.78 -22.37 2.91
CA VAL A 126 16.06 -23.07 2.73
C VAL A 126 15.85 -24.57 2.62
N LYS A 127 14.92 -25.13 3.42
CA LYS A 127 14.69 -26.58 3.48
C LYS A 127 13.60 -27.06 2.53
N ASN A 128 12.58 -26.24 2.29
CA ASN A 128 11.37 -26.68 1.59
C ASN A 128 11.36 -26.32 0.11
N ILE A 129 12.34 -25.54 -0.36
CA ILE A 129 12.45 -25.14 -1.77
C ILE A 129 13.90 -25.28 -2.24
N HIS A 130 14.08 -25.80 -3.46
CA HIS A 130 15.34 -25.79 -4.19
C HIS A 130 15.26 -24.78 -5.34
N TYR A 131 16.20 -23.85 -5.39
CA TYR A 131 16.22 -22.77 -6.38
C TYR A 131 17.16 -23.12 -7.52
N ILE A 132 16.69 -22.93 -8.75
CA ILE A 132 17.43 -23.25 -9.98
C ILE A 132 17.40 -22.01 -10.88
N SER A 133 18.55 -21.34 -11.03
CA SER A 133 18.66 -20.17 -11.89
C SER A 133 19.10 -20.56 -13.30
N GLU A 134 18.24 -20.29 -14.27
CA GLU A 134 18.50 -20.34 -15.70
C GLU A 134 18.47 -18.93 -16.33
N ILE A 135 18.65 -17.88 -15.52
CA ILE A 135 18.72 -16.50 -15.99
C ILE A 135 20.00 -16.32 -16.82
N LYS A 136 19.87 -15.83 -18.06
CA LYS A 136 21.00 -15.59 -18.97
C LYS A 136 21.22 -14.09 -19.21
N PRO A 137 22.40 -13.69 -19.73
CA PRO A 137 22.62 -12.31 -20.17
C PRO A 137 21.59 -11.89 -21.24
N GLY A 138 21.16 -10.63 -21.19
CA GLY A 138 20.30 -10.02 -22.21
C GLY A 138 20.91 -10.04 -23.61
N SER A 139 20.07 -10.05 -24.65
CA SER A 139 20.58 -9.99 -26.03
C SER A 139 21.16 -8.59 -26.34
N PRO A 140 22.18 -8.49 -27.21
CA PRO A 140 22.79 -7.22 -27.58
C PRO A 140 21.79 -6.17 -28.11
N GLU A 141 20.75 -6.61 -28.83
CA GLU A 141 19.77 -5.72 -29.47
C GLU A 141 18.82 -5.07 -28.45
N LEU A 142 18.38 -5.83 -27.44
CA LEU A 142 17.50 -5.32 -26.38
C LEU A 142 18.27 -4.52 -25.34
N THR A 143 19.54 -4.84 -25.12
CA THR A 143 20.43 -4.03 -24.27
C THR A 143 20.78 -2.68 -24.92
N ASP A 144 20.89 -2.61 -26.26
CA ASP A 144 21.09 -1.35 -27.00
C ASP A 144 19.95 -0.36 -26.79
N ILE A 145 18.69 -0.81 -26.71
CA ILE A 145 17.54 0.07 -26.44
C ILE A 145 17.72 0.85 -25.13
N PHE A 146 18.29 0.20 -24.11
CA PHE A 146 18.60 0.82 -22.82
C PHE A 146 19.81 1.76 -22.87
N ALA A 147 20.63 1.72 -23.92
CA ALA A 147 21.74 2.66 -24.13
C ALA A 147 21.33 3.94 -24.87
N ARG A 148 20.12 4.01 -25.42
CA ARG A 148 19.62 5.17 -26.19
C ARG A 148 19.21 6.33 -25.29
N LYS A 149 19.32 7.56 -25.81
CA LYS A 149 18.86 8.79 -25.12
C LYS A 149 17.34 8.80 -24.85
N LYS A 150 16.55 8.17 -25.72
CA LYS A 150 15.12 7.91 -25.51
C LYS A 150 14.91 6.41 -25.55
N ILE A 151 14.43 5.86 -24.44
CA ILE A 151 14.12 4.44 -24.32
C ILE A 151 12.74 4.23 -24.95
N GLY A 152 12.70 3.50 -26.07
CA GLY A 152 11.45 3.11 -26.71
C GLY A 152 10.83 1.90 -26.03
N ALA A 153 9.55 1.66 -26.30
CA ALA A 153 8.87 0.42 -25.95
C ALA A 153 9.68 -0.78 -26.47
N ASN A 154 9.87 -1.77 -25.60
CA ASN A 154 10.63 -2.98 -25.94
C ASN A 154 9.88 -3.92 -26.89
N ASP A 155 8.55 -3.78 -26.97
CA ASP A 155 7.66 -4.65 -27.70
C ASP A 155 6.42 -3.89 -28.22
N THR A 156 5.69 -4.51 -29.14
CA THR A 156 4.37 -4.09 -29.62
C THR A 156 3.33 -4.90 -28.85
N SER A 157 2.80 -4.32 -27.77
CA SER A 157 1.84 -4.99 -26.89
C SER A 157 0.64 -4.09 -26.62
N ALA A 158 -0.50 -4.71 -26.35
CA ALA A 158 -1.70 -4.03 -25.90
C ALA A 158 -2.03 -4.39 -24.46
N ALA A 159 -2.51 -3.42 -23.70
CA ALA A 159 -3.03 -3.63 -22.35
C ALA A 159 -4.39 -2.96 -22.22
N VAL A 160 -5.19 -3.49 -21.29
CA VAL A 160 -6.51 -2.97 -20.96
C VAL A 160 -6.67 -2.93 -19.46
N GLY A 161 -7.29 -1.87 -18.97
CA GLY A 161 -7.62 -1.68 -17.57
C GLY A 161 -8.97 -1.00 -17.44
N TYR A 162 -9.57 -1.10 -16.26
CA TYR A 162 -10.92 -0.61 -16.04
C TYR A 162 -11.15 -0.09 -14.61
N ALA A 163 -12.20 0.71 -14.47
CA ALA A 163 -12.74 1.18 -13.19
C ALA A 163 -14.25 1.46 -13.30
N PRO A 164 -15.01 1.34 -12.19
CA PRO A 164 -14.59 0.82 -10.89
C PRO A 164 -14.57 -0.72 -10.87
N LEU A 165 -14.10 -1.31 -9.77
CA LEU A 165 -14.44 -2.72 -9.49
C LEU A 165 -15.94 -2.84 -9.19
N SER A 166 -16.58 -3.87 -9.73
CA SER A 166 -17.95 -4.29 -9.43
C SER A 166 -18.07 -4.75 -7.97
N GLU A 167 -19.29 -4.97 -7.50
CA GLU A 167 -19.53 -5.54 -6.16
C GLU A 167 -18.90 -6.93 -6.02
N THR A 168 -19.13 -7.82 -6.98
CA THR A 168 -18.53 -9.18 -7.00
C THR A 168 -17.00 -9.11 -6.96
N GLU A 169 -16.40 -8.22 -7.76
CA GLU A 169 -14.96 -8.01 -7.81
C GLU A 169 -14.40 -7.55 -6.46
N ARG A 170 -15.08 -6.60 -5.79
CA ARG A 170 -14.67 -6.12 -4.46
C ARG A 170 -14.83 -7.19 -3.39
N ILE A 171 -15.92 -7.96 -3.40
CA ILE A 171 -16.16 -9.03 -2.42
C ILE A 171 -15.12 -10.14 -2.56
N VAL A 172 -14.89 -10.65 -3.77
CA VAL A 172 -13.90 -11.72 -4.02
C VAL A 172 -12.51 -11.27 -3.58
N LEU A 173 -12.16 -10.02 -3.90
CA LEU A 173 -10.89 -9.45 -3.46
C LEU A 173 -10.80 -9.33 -1.93
N GLY A 174 -11.83 -8.74 -1.32
CA GLY A 174 -11.89 -8.49 0.11
C GLY A 174 -11.86 -9.77 0.94
N VAL A 175 -12.57 -10.82 0.50
CA VAL A 175 -12.61 -12.11 1.21
C VAL A 175 -11.23 -12.77 1.22
N GLU A 176 -10.50 -12.78 0.10
CA GLU A 176 -9.14 -13.34 0.09
C GLU A 176 -8.21 -12.54 1.02
N HIS A 177 -8.23 -11.22 0.95
CA HIS A 177 -7.43 -10.37 1.85
C HIS A 177 -7.81 -10.54 3.31
N PHE A 178 -9.09 -10.69 3.63
CA PHE A 178 -9.57 -10.95 4.98
C PHE A 178 -9.01 -12.27 5.51
N LEU A 179 -9.13 -13.35 4.73
CA LEU A 179 -8.66 -14.69 5.12
C LEU A 179 -7.12 -14.79 5.20
N ASN A 180 -6.39 -13.96 4.45
CA ASN A 180 -4.94 -13.85 4.50
C ASN A 180 -4.42 -12.70 5.38
N SER A 181 -5.30 -11.96 6.05
CA SER A 181 -4.91 -10.92 6.98
C SER A 181 -4.23 -11.50 8.21
N ARG A 182 -3.29 -10.73 8.78
CA ARG A 182 -2.58 -11.12 10.00
C ARG A 182 -3.54 -11.42 11.15
N GLU A 183 -4.54 -10.56 11.37
CA GLU A 183 -5.54 -10.73 12.43
C GLU A 183 -6.31 -12.05 12.26
N PHE A 184 -6.76 -12.34 11.04
CA PHE A 184 -7.46 -13.59 10.77
C PHE A 184 -6.56 -14.81 10.98
N LYS A 185 -5.30 -14.76 10.54
CA LYS A 185 -4.31 -15.82 10.75
C LYS A 185 -3.94 -16.04 12.21
N GLU A 186 -3.95 -15.00 13.04
CA GLU A 186 -3.72 -15.12 14.49
C GLU A 186 -4.91 -15.79 15.20
N ARG A 187 -6.14 -15.49 14.75
CA ARG A 187 -7.37 -16.13 15.25
C ARG A 187 -7.55 -17.56 14.74
N PHE A 188 -7.11 -17.84 13.52
CA PHE A 188 -7.22 -19.12 12.82
C PHE A 188 -5.85 -19.58 12.30
N PRO A 189 -4.92 -19.96 13.20
CA PRO A 189 -3.57 -20.38 12.82
C PRO A 189 -3.54 -21.59 11.88
N GLU A 190 -4.57 -22.44 11.94
CA GLU A 190 -4.78 -23.61 11.10
C GLU A 190 -5.05 -23.28 9.63
N VAL A 191 -5.43 -22.05 9.29
CA VAL A 191 -5.73 -21.65 7.91
C VAL A 191 -4.44 -21.28 7.21
N GLY A 192 -4.06 -22.03 6.17
CA GLY A 192 -2.90 -21.76 5.31
C GLY A 192 -3.08 -20.54 4.40
N GLU A 193 -2.02 -20.14 3.74
CA GLU A 193 -1.96 -18.97 2.86
C GLU A 193 -2.49 -19.23 1.45
N ASP A 194 -2.56 -20.50 1.04
CA ASP A 194 -3.19 -20.91 -0.21
C ASP A 194 -4.71 -20.92 -0.09
N ILE A 195 -5.27 -19.79 -0.52
CA ILE A 195 -6.70 -19.53 -0.59
C ILE A 195 -7.03 -19.12 -2.03
N LYS A 196 -8.00 -19.76 -2.63
CA LYS A 196 -8.58 -19.38 -3.92
C LYS A 196 -10.06 -19.08 -3.73
N VAL A 197 -10.48 -17.89 -4.14
CA VAL A 197 -11.87 -17.45 -4.05
C VAL A 197 -12.44 -17.32 -5.45
N MET A 198 -13.52 -18.04 -5.72
CA MET A 198 -14.32 -17.92 -6.94
C MET A 198 -15.68 -17.34 -6.60
N GLY A 199 -16.02 -16.19 -7.16
CA GLY A 199 -17.34 -15.58 -7.09
C GLY A 199 -18.13 -15.84 -8.37
N TYR A 200 -19.30 -16.43 -8.23
CA TYR A 200 -20.31 -16.56 -9.28
C TYR A 200 -21.56 -15.81 -8.86
N ARG A 201 -21.87 -14.72 -9.55
CA ARG A 201 -23.11 -13.97 -9.36
C ARG A 201 -24.12 -14.32 -10.44
N LEU A 202 -25.34 -14.65 -10.03
CA LEU A 202 -26.51 -14.74 -10.88
C LEU A 202 -27.58 -13.78 -10.35
N HIS A 203 -27.85 -12.71 -11.10
CA HIS A 203 -28.68 -11.59 -10.68
C HIS A 203 -28.17 -10.99 -9.36
N GLN A 204 -28.95 -11.12 -8.28
CA GLN A 204 -28.66 -10.60 -6.94
C GLN A 204 -28.19 -11.70 -5.98
N LYS A 205 -27.91 -12.91 -6.50
CA LYS A 205 -27.41 -14.04 -5.72
C LYS A 205 -25.93 -14.26 -6.03
N LEU A 206 -25.09 -14.30 -5.00
CA LEU A 206 -23.66 -14.54 -5.12
C LEU A 206 -23.27 -15.85 -4.43
N ILE A 207 -22.64 -16.75 -5.17
CA ILE A 207 -22.00 -17.95 -4.62
C ILE A 207 -20.49 -17.69 -4.57
N LEU A 208 -19.92 -17.80 -3.38
CA LEU A 208 -18.49 -17.75 -3.11
C LEU A 208 -17.98 -19.16 -2.83
N THR A 209 -17.20 -19.72 -3.76
CA THR A 209 -16.48 -20.98 -3.56
C THR A 209 -15.06 -20.67 -3.11
N VAL A 210 -14.71 -21.09 -1.89
CA VAL A 210 -13.41 -20.86 -1.28
C VAL A 210 -12.67 -22.19 -1.14
N ALA A 211 -11.58 -22.36 -1.90
CA ALA A 211 -10.63 -23.44 -1.66
C ALA A 211 -9.52 -22.90 -0.75
N MET A 212 -9.29 -23.54 0.38
CA MET A 212 -8.45 -23.03 1.46
C MET A 212 -7.70 -24.17 2.13
N ALA A 213 -6.37 -24.12 2.07
CA ALA A 213 -5.52 -25.09 2.71
C ALA A 213 -5.65 -25.02 4.25
N PHE A 214 -5.71 -26.18 4.91
CA PHE A 214 -5.54 -26.28 6.35
C PHE A 214 -4.18 -26.87 6.70
N VAL A 215 -3.49 -26.25 7.66
CA VAL A 215 -2.18 -26.67 8.13
C VAL A 215 -2.35 -27.78 9.17
N ASP A 216 -1.88 -28.96 8.81
CA ASP A 216 -2.25 -30.24 9.40
C ASP A 216 -1.88 -30.40 10.89
N ARG A 217 -0.77 -29.78 11.33
CA ARG A 217 -0.31 -29.78 12.72
C ARG A 217 -1.28 -29.11 13.69
N PHE A 218 -2.19 -28.27 13.19
CA PHE A 218 -3.22 -27.60 14.01
C PHE A 218 -4.56 -28.34 14.00
N ILE A 219 -4.66 -29.44 13.23
CA ILE A 219 -5.88 -30.24 13.14
C ILE A 219 -5.71 -31.47 14.02
N PRO A 220 -6.41 -31.56 15.17
CA PRO A 220 -6.29 -32.69 16.10
C PRO A 220 -7.13 -33.90 15.68
N ASP A 221 -8.24 -33.68 14.97
CA ASP A 221 -9.14 -34.71 14.48
C ASP A 221 -10.01 -34.19 13.32
N GLN A 222 -10.72 -35.12 12.66
CA GLN A 222 -11.60 -34.80 11.54
C GLN A 222 -12.77 -33.88 11.94
N LYS A 223 -13.33 -34.06 13.13
CA LYS A 223 -14.48 -33.27 13.59
C LYS A 223 -14.09 -31.81 13.71
N PHE A 224 -12.92 -31.53 14.29
CA PHE A 224 -12.37 -30.19 14.41
C PHE A 224 -12.24 -29.51 13.04
N TYR A 225 -11.72 -30.20 12.02
CA TYR A 225 -11.57 -29.64 10.67
C TYR A 225 -12.93 -29.17 10.09
N PHE A 226 -13.95 -30.03 10.12
CA PHE A 226 -15.26 -29.69 9.57
C PHE A 226 -16.00 -28.63 10.41
N ASP A 227 -15.96 -28.73 11.74
CA ASP A 227 -16.50 -27.68 12.62
C ASP A 227 -15.83 -26.33 12.35
N ARG A 228 -14.51 -26.35 12.11
CA ARG A 228 -13.75 -25.14 11.85
C ARG A 228 -14.13 -24.49 10.53
N LYS A 229 -14.36 -25.27 9.49
CA LYS A 229 -14.89 -24.77 8.22
C LYS A 229 -16.21 -24.01 8.42
N GLU A 230 -17.12 -24.50 9.26
CA GLU A 230 -18.38 -23.81 9.53
C GLU A 230 -18.17 -22.48 10.30
N VAL A 231 -17.23 -22.45 11.25
CA VAL A 231 -16.88 -21.20 11.95
C VAL A 231 -16.28 -20.17 10.98
N ILE A 232 -15.41 -20.60 10.08
CA ILE A 232 -14.79 -19.72 9.08
C ILE A 232 -15.82 -19.26 8.04
N LYS A 233 -16.71 -20.15 7.59
CA LYS A 233 -17.83 -19.81 6.71
C LYS A 233 -18.67 -18.70 7.31
N LYS A 234 -18.99 -18.79 8.60
CA LYS A 234 -19.70 -17.72 9.32
C LYS A 234 -18.88 -16.43 9.36
N ALA A 235 -17.57 -16.50 9.65
CA ALA A 235 -16.71 -15.32 9.67
C ALA A 235 -16.64 -14.62 8.30
N ILE A 236 -16.63 -15.36 7.19
CA ILE A 236 -16.70 -14.80 5.83
C ILE A 236 -18.06 -14.12 5.61
N LEU A 237 -19.16 -14.76 5.98
CA LEU A 237 -20.49 -14.17 5.86
C LEU A 237 -20.61 -12.89 6.69
N ASP A 238 -20.11 -12.89 7.93
CA ASP A 238 -20.10 -11.72 8.82
C ASP A 238 -19.23 -10.58 8.25
N PHE A 239 -18.10 -10.90 7.61
CA PHE A 239 -17.25 -9.93 6.91
C PHE A 239 -17.98 -9.31 5.71
N VAL A 240 -18.56 -10.14 4.84
CA VAL A 240 -19.26 -9.65 3.64
C VAL A 240 -20.54 -8.89 4.01
N ALA A 241 -21.21 -9.23 5.12
CA ALA A 241 -22.38 -8.51 5.60
C ALA A 241 -22.08 -7.05 6.02
N GLN A 242 -20.81 -6.70 6.27
CA GLN A 242 -20.40 -5.32 6.55
C GLN A 242 -20.25 -4.48 5.27
N GLU A 243 -20.15 -5.13 4.10
CA GLU A 243 -20.07 -4.46 2.82
C GLU A 243 -21.46 -3.93 2.40
N LYS A 244 -21.50 -2.69 1.90
CA LYS A 244 -22.71 -2.13 1.31
C LYS A 244 -22.88 -2.72 -0.09
N VAL A 245 -23.75 -3.73 -0.23
CA VAL A 245 -23.97 -4.48 -1.47
C VAL A 245 -25.46 -4.54 -1.84
N ASP A 246 -25.74 -4.50 -3.15
CA ASP A 246 -27.07 -4.72 -3.73
C ASP A 246 -27.27 -6.21 -4.07
N LEU A 247 -27.10 -7.08 -3.06
CA LEU A 247 -27.25 -8.54 -3.18
C LEU A 247 -28.32 -9.02 -2.20
N GLU A 248 -29.21 -9.89 -2.68
CA GLU A 248 -30.29 -10.48 -1.87
C GLU A 248 -29.79 -11.70 -1.07
N GLU A 249 -28.84 -12.44 -1.63
CA GLU A 249 -28.37 -13.71 -1.07
C GLU A 249 -26.88 -13.92 -1.36
N ILE A 250 -26.14 -14.33 -0.33
CA ILE A 250 -24.73 -14.69 -0.44
C ILE A 250 -24.54 -16.06 0.18
N GLN A 251 -24.11 -17.02 -0.63
CA GLN A 251 -23.75 -18.37 -0.22
C GLN A 251 -22.23 -18.50 -0.20
N VAL A 252 -21.70 -19.16 0.83
CA VAL A 252 -20.27 -19.46 0.95
C VAL A 252 -20.10 -20.97 1.06
N ASP A 253 -19.29 -21.53 0.17
CA ASP A 253 -18.92 -22.95 0.15
C ASP A 253 -17.42 -23.10 0.29
N ILE A 254 -16.97 -23.88 1.27
CA ILE A 254 -15.54 -24.06 1.57
C ILE A 254 -15.13 -25.49 1.26
N ASN A 255 -14.02 -25.66 0.52
CA ASN A 255 -13.40 -26.94 0.18
C ASN A 255 -14.43 -27.97 -0.29
N THR A 256 -15.07 -27.70 -1.42
CA THR A 256 -16.20 -28.48 -1.95
C THR A 256 -15.85 -29.89 -2.41
N LEU A 257 -14.55 -30.20 -2.53
CA LEU A 257 -14.05 -31.55 -2.81
C LEU A 257 -14.02 -32.45 -1.56
N ASP A 258 -14.13 -31.87 -0.36
CA ASP A 258 -14.04 -32.63 0.88
C ASP A 258 -15.15 -33.69 0.98
N ASP A 259 -14.81 -34.83 1.58
CA ASP A 259 -15.72 -35.95 1.80
C ASP A 259 -15.51 -36.55 3.19
N PRO A 260 -16.41 -36.28 4.16
CA PRO A 260 -16.30 -36.81 5.50
C PRO A 260 -16.26 -38.34 5.57
N SER A 261 -16.79 -39.06 4.57
CA SER A 261 -16.78 -40.52 4.56
C SER A 261 -15.39 -41.12 4.28
N ARG A 262 -14.46 -40.31 3.76
CA ARG A 262 -13.10 -40.73 3.39
C ARG A 262 -12.04 -40.48 4.47
N GLY A 263 -12.45 -40.01 5.65
CA GLY A 263 -11.53 -39.69 6.74
C GLY A 263 -10.50 -38.63 6.34
N GLU A 264 -9.23 -38.84 6.67
CA GLU A 264 -8.12 -37.92 6.32
C GLU A 264 -7.99 -37.65 4.82
N ALA A 265 -8.27 -38.65 3.98
CA ALA A 265 -8.17 -38.54 2.53
C ALA A 265 -9.30 -37.70 1.89
N GLY A 266 -10.29 -37.29 2.68
CA GLY A 266 -11.39 -36.41 2.28
C GLY A 266 -11.25 -34.98 2.81
N MET A 267 -10.08 -34.57 3.29
CA MET A 267 -9.82 -33.23 3.81
C MET A 267 -8.71 -32.54 3.04
N TYR A 268 -8.82 -31.23 2.84
CA TYR A 268 -7.76 -30.42 2.25
C TYR A 268 -6.70 -30.02 3.29
N LEU A 269 -5.85 -30.99 3.65
CA LEU A 269 -4.72 -30.81 4.55
C LEU A 269 -3.41 -30.52 3.80
N THR A 270 -2.56 -29.72 4.42
CA THR A 270 -1.20 -29.36 3.97
C THR A 270 -0.26 -29.29 5.16
N VAL A 271 1.03 -29.52 4.97
CA VAL A 271 2.08 -29.41 5.99
C VAL A 271 2.50 -27.95 6.21
N THR A 272 2.46 -27.15 5.15
CA THR A 272 3.05 -25.80 5.04
C THR A 272 2.03 -24.70 4.70
N GLY A 273 0.77 -25.05 4.43
CA GLY A 273 -0.26 -24.06 4.11
C GLY A 273 -0.34 -23.67 2.63
N THR A 274 0.38 -24.36 1.74
CA THR A 274 0.28 -24.20 0.29
C THR A 274 0.15 -25.54 -0.43
N SER A 275 -0.67 -25.60 -1.48
CA SER A 275 -0.74 -26.78 -2.38
C SER A 275 0.56 -27.04 -3.14
N ALA A 276 1.43 -26.04 -3.26
CA ALA A 276 2.73 -26.19 -3.92
C ALA A 276 3.59 -27.28 -3.27
N GLU A 277 3.35 -27.60 -2.00
CA GLU A 277 4.14 -28.61 -1.30
C GLU A 277 3.97 -30.02 -1.89
N GLY A 278 2.86 -30.33 -2.56
CA GLY A 278 2.54 -31.73 -2.92
C GLY A 278 1.43 -31.96 -3.95
N ALA A 279 0.78 -30.91 -4.48
CA ALA A 279 -0.35 -31.07 -5.38
C ALA A 279 -0.22 -30.25 -6.68
N ASP A 280 0.08 -28.95 -6.57
CA ASP A 280 -0.03 -28.02 -7.70
C ASP A 280 1.30 -27.32 -8.03
N CYS A 281 1.53 -27.08 -9.32
CA CYS A 281 2.63 -26.25 -9.80
C CYS A 281 2.14 -24.80 -10.04
N GLY A 282 3.07 -23.85 -10.02
CA GLY A 282 2.80 -22.43 -10.26
C GLY A 282 3.64 -21.85 -11.40
N GLN A 283 3.10 -20.90 -12.15
CA GLN A 283 3.82 -20.20 -13.20
C GLN A 283 3.45 -18.72 -13.27
N VAL A 284 4.44 -17.87 -13.58
CA VAL A 284 4.24 -16.43 -13.79
C VAL A 284 3.16 -16.18 -14.84
N GLY A 285 2.25 -15.24 -14.56
CA GLY A 285 1.19 -14.80 -15.47
C GLY A 285 -0.02 -15.74 -15.58
N ARG A 286 -0.05 -16.84 -14.82
CA ARG A 286 -1.19 -17.77 -14.74
C ARG A 286 -2.13 -17.46 -13.57
N GLY A 287 -1.76 -16.49 -12.75
CA GLY A 287 -2.52 -16.00 -11.62
C GLY A 287 -3.43 -14.81 -11.94
N ASN A 288 -3.50 -13.91 -10.97
CA ASN A 288 -4.29 -12.69 -11.03
C ASN A 288 -3.74 -11.72 -12.09
N LYS A 289 -4.58 -10.77 -12.54
CA LYS A 289 -4.10 -9.60 -13.28
C LYS A 289 -3.60 -8.53 -12.31
N VAL A 290 -3.04 -7.44 -12.83
CA VAL A 290 -2.44 -6.36 -12.01
C VAL A 290 -3.43 -5.66 -11.07
N ASN A 291 -4.73 -5.84 -11.28
CA ASN A 291 -5.79 -5.39 -10.37
C ASN A 291 -6.14 -6.43 -9.28
N GLY A 292 -5.38 -7.53 -9.19
CA GLY A 292 -5.52 -8.61 -8.21
C GLY A 292 -6.63 -9.60 -8.49
N LEU A 293 -7.26 -9.58 -9.66
CA LEU A 293 -8.42 -10.41 -10.00
C LEU A 293 -8.28 -11.07 -11.37
N ILE A 294 -9.05 -12.14 -11.56
CA ILE A 294 -9.37 -12.76 -12.84
C ILE A 294 -10.87 -12.52 -13.07
N ALA A 295 -11.21 -11.37 -13.66
CA ALA A 295 -12.59 -10.98 -13.93
C ALA A 295 -13.01 -11.39 -15.34
N LEU A 296 -13.69 -12.54 -15.46
CA LEU A 296 -13.98 -13.16 -16.77
C LEU A 296 -14.99 -12.37 -17.61
N ASN A 297 -15.76 -11.48 -16.98
CA ASN A 297 -16.71 -10.60 -17.67
C ASN A 297 -16.10 -9.25 -18.12
N ARG A 298 -14.82 -9.00 -17.81
CA ARG A 298 -14.10 -7.77 -18.20
C ARG A 298 -13.10 -8.08 -19.33
N PRO A 299 -12.76 -7.09 -20.18
CA PRO A 299 -11.61 -7.24 -21.05
C PRO A 299 -10.33 -7.38 -20.21
N MET A 300 -9.47 -8.31 -20.59
CA MET A 300 -8.23 -8.62 -19.87
C MET A 300 -7.08 -8.89 -20.84
N GLY A 301 -5.87 -8.43 -20.47
CA GLY A 301 -4.65 -8.73 -21.21
C GLY A 301 -4.10 -10.13 -20.92
N THR A 302 -3.39 -10.69 -21.89
CA THR A 302 -2.67 -11.98 -21.75
C THR A 302 -1.25 -11.82 -21.21
N GLU A 303 -0.71 -10.61 -21.22
CA GLU A 303 0.63 -10.30 -20.74
C GLU A 303 0.76 -10.50 -19.22
N ALA A 304 1.80 -11.23 -18.80
CA ALA A 304 2.25 -11.27 -17.42
C ALA A 304 2.96 -9.95 -17.08
N ALA A 305 2.66 -9.31 -15.94
CA ALA A 305 3.36 -8.08 -15.54
C ALA A 305 4.58 -8.35 -14.65
N ALA A 306 4.48 -9.35 -13.76
CA ALA A 306 5.52 -9.69 -12.79
C ALA A 306 6.85 -10.05 -13.47
N GLY A 307 7.96 -9.53 -12.94
CA GLY A 307 9.32 -9.84 -13.43
C GLY A 307 9.77 -9.08 -14.69
N LYS A 308 8.87 -8.38 -15.38
CA LYS A 308 9.23 -7.50 -16.51
C LYS A 308 9.83 -6.20 -15.99
N ASN A 309 10.80 -5.62 -16.71
CA ASN A 309 11.36 -4.33 -16.29
C ASN A 309 10.31 -3.20 -16.34
N PRO A 310 10.38 -2.25 -15.39
CA PRO A 310 9.44 -1.14 -15.32
C PRO A 310 9.81 0.03 -16.25
N VAL A 311 10.86 -0.06 -17.08
CA VAL A 311 11.38 1.09 -17.84
C VAL A 311 10.87 1.13 -19.27
N SER A 312 10.93 0.01 -19.98
CA SER A 312 10.57 -0.10 -21.39
C SER A 312 9.52 -1.15 -21.67
N HIS A 313 9.23 -2.04 -20.70
CA HIS A 313 8.30 -3.12 -20.92
C HIS A 313 6.84 -2.70 -20.78
N VAL A 314 6.21 -2.40 -21.91
CA VAL A 314 4.80 -1.97 -21.96
C VAL A 314 3.83 -3.04 -21.43
N GLY A 315 4.16 -4.33 -21.55
CA GLY A 315 3.42 -5.43 -20.90
C GLY A 315 3.32 -5.29 -19.37
N LYS A 316 4.24 -4.58 -18.70
CA LYS A 316 4.08 -4.20 -17.29
C LYS A 316 3.49 -2.81 -17.16
N ILE A 317 4.14 -1.83 -17.80
CA ILE A 317 3.84 -0.40 -17.63
C ILE A 317 2.40 -0.11 -18.04
N TYR A 318 1.97 -0.53 -19.23
CA TYR A 318 0.61 -0.26 -19.70
C TYR A 318 -0.44 -1.06 -18.96
N ASN A 319 -0.14 -2.29 -18.50
CA ASN A 319 -1.10 -3.03 -17.66
C ASN A 319 -1.43 -2.27 -16.38
N PHE A 320 -0.42 -1.75 -15.68
CA PHE A 320 -0.67 -0.93 -14.49
C PHE A 320 -1.27 0.45 -14.84
N LEU A 321 -0.75 1.10 -15.87
CA LEU A 321 -1.15 2.45 -16.26
C LEU A 321 -2.60 2.53 -16.74
N THR A 322 -3.10 1.53 -17.47
CA THR A 322 -4.50 1.52 -17.95
C THR A 322 -5.48 1.49 -16.77
N HIS A 323 -5.22 0.69 -15.74
CA HIS A 323 -6.02 0.67 -14.51
C HIS A 323 -5.90 1.99 -13.73
N HIS A 324 -4.70 2.58 -13.69
CA HIS A 324 -4.47 3.89 -13.05
C HIS A 324 -5.28 5.00 -13.75
N ILE A 325 -5.18 5.10 -15.08
CA ILE A 325 -5.94 6.08 -15.88
C ILE A 325 -7.44 5.85 -15.73
N ALA A 326 -7.91 4.60 -15.81
CA ALA A 326 -9.33 4.30 -15.67
C ALA A 326 -9.87 4.76 -14.30
N ALA A 327 -9.13 4.50 -13.23
CA ALA A 327 -9.47 4.94 -11.88
C ALA A 327 -9.47 6.48 -11.77
N HIS A 328 -8.46 7.16 -12.29
CA HIS A 328 -8.40 8.62 -12.25
C HIS A 328 -9.57 9.24 -13.03
N VAL A 329 -9.85 8.76 -14.24
CA VAL A 329 -11.00 9.23 -15.04
C VAL A 329 -12.31 9.02 -14.29
N TYR A 330 -12.54 7.82 -13.74
CA TYR A 330 -13.76 7.50 -13.00
C TYR A 330 -13.95 8.38 -11.76
N ASN A 331 -12.89 8.59 -10.98
CA ASN A 331 -12.95 9.33 -9.73
C ASN A 331 -12.98 10.85 -9.91
N ALA A 332 -12.37 11.37 -10.97
CA ALA A 332 -12.35 12.80 -11.24
C ALA A 332 -13.64 13.31 -11.90
N LEU A 333 -14.37 12.44 -12.62
CA LEU A 333 -15.48 12.86 -13.47
C LEU A 333 -16.80 12.18 -13.06
N PRO A 334 -17.76 12.93 -12.49
CA PRO A 334 -19.08 12.39 -12.23
C PRO A 334 -19.81 12.07 -13.54
N GLY A 335 -20.78 11.16 -13.48
CA GLY A 335 -21.59 10.80 -14.65
C GLY A 335 -21.10 9.56 -15.42
N LEU A 336 -20.08 8.87 -14.91
CA LEU A 336 -19.58 7.61 -15.46
C LEU A 336 -20.11 6.42 -14.65
N GLU A 337 -20.55 5.37 -15.33
CA GLU A 337 -20.83 4.06 -14.72
C GLU A 337 -19.57 3.18 -14.75
N GLU A 338 -18.90 3.12 -15.90
CA GLU A 338 -17.68 2.33 -16.10
C GLU A 338 -16.74 3.01 -17.08
N VAL A 339 -15.43 2.77 -16.91
CA VAL A 339 -14.35 3.28 -17.76
C VAL A 339 -13.43 2.12 -18.11
N TYR A 340 -13.10 1.97 -19.39
CA TYR A 340 -12.13 1.02 -19.89
C TYR A 340 -11.08 1.77 -20.71
N VAL A 341 -9.80 1.51 -20.43
CA VAL A 341 -8.67 2.17 -21.07
C VAL A 341 -7.82 1.13 -21.76
N TRP A 342 -7.61 1.31 -23.06
CA TRP A 342 -6.76 0.50 -23.90
C TRP A 342 -5.54 1.30 -24.32
N LEU A 343 -4.35 0.76 -24.07
CA LEU A 343 -3.11 1.31 -24.60
C LEU A 343 -2.44 0.27 -25.47
N CYS A 344 -2.02 0.67 -26.68
CA CYS A 344 -1.22 -0.18 -27.57
C CYS A 344 0.08 0.53 -27.89
N SER A 345 1.21 -0.15 -27.69
CA SER A 345 2.53 0.36 -28.04
C SER A 345 2.86 0.02 -29.49
N GLN A 346 3.91 0.65 -30.01
CA GLN A 346 4.64 0.17 -31.17
C GLN A 346 6.11 0.08 -30.77
N ILE A 347 6.74 -1.08 -31.02
CA ILE A 347 8.14 -1.32 -30.65
C ILE A 347 9.05 -0.18 -31.15
N GLY A 348 9.92 0.31 -30.25
CA GLY A 348 10.85 1.41 -30.53
C GLY A 348 10.27 2.82 -30.44
N LYS A 349 8.94 3.00 -30.29
CA LYS A 349 8.33 4.32 -30.00
C LYS A 349 8.39 4.66 -28.51
N PRO A 350 8.42 5.95 -28.12
CA PRO A 350 8.35 6.34 -26.71
C PRO A 350 7.11 5.76 -26.03
N ILE A 351 7.24 5.33 -24.78
CA ILE A 351 6.13 4.75 -24.01
C ILE A 351 5.07 5.79 -23.63
N ASP A 352 5.38 7.09 -23.70
CA ASP A 352 4.39 8.16 -23.53
C ASP A 352 3.65 8.50 -24.83
N GLU A 353 4.01 7.88 -25.96
CA GLU A 353 3.39 8.08 -27.27
C GLU A 353 2.83 6.74 -27.80
N PRO A 354 1.77 6.17 -27.15
CA PRO A 354 1.17 4.93 -27.63
C PRO A 354 0.63 5.08 -29.05
N LEU A 355 0.64 3.97 -29.80
CA LEU A 355 0.02 3.90 -31.13
C LEU A 355 -1.45 4.28 -31.06
N ILE A 356 -2.13 3.84 -30.00
CA ILE A 356 -3.50 4.23 -29.66
C ILE A 356 -3.68 4.23 -28.13
N ALA A 357 -4.34 5.28 -27.64
CA ALA A 357 -4.95 5.31 -26.32
C ALA A 357 -6.48 5.41 -26.50
N SER A 358 -7.21 4.29 -26.38
CA SER A 358 -8.67 4.28 -26.49
C SER A 358 -9.31 4.28 -25.11
N VAL A 359 -10.19 5.24 -24.85
CA VAL A 359 -10.99 5.33 -23.63
C VAL A 359 -12.44 5.08 -23.98
N GLN A 360 -12.95 3.96 -23.48
CA GLN A 360 -14.32 3.54 -23.63
C GLN A 360 -15.07 3.82 -22.33
N VAL A 361 -16.19 4.54 -22.40
CA VAL A 361 -16.98 4.88 -21.21
C VAL A 361 -18.41 4.39 -21.33
N ILE A 362 -18.97 3.89 -20.23
CA ILE A 362 -20.41 3.75 -20.07
C ILE A 362 -20.89 4.92 -19.23
N LEU A 363 -21.83 5.68 -19.77
CA LEU A 363 -22.33 6.91 -19.18
C LEU A 363 -23.56 6.63 -18.29
N LYS A 364 -23.72 7.42 -17.23
CA LYS A 364 -24.99 7.47 -16.49
C LYS A 364 -26.11 8.02 -17.38
N PRO A 365 -27.39 7.71 -17.07
CA PRO A 365 -28.51 8.30 -17.78
C PRO A 365 -28.41 9.82 -17.87
N HIS A 366 -28.76 10.38 -19.02
CA HIS A 366 -28.75 11.83 -19.30
C HIS A 366 -27.38 12.52 -19.33
N VAL A 367 -26.27 11.76 -19.31
CA VAL A 367 -24.92 12.29 -19.51
C VAL A 367 -24.53 12.16 -20.98
N HIS A 368 -24.02 13.23 -21.59
CA HIS A 368 -23.63 13.25 -23.00
C HIS A 368 -22.11 13.20 -23.17
N LEU A 369 -21.63 12.31 -24.06
CA LEU A 369 -20.20 12.13 -24.32
C LEU A 369 -19.48 13.45 -24.67
N LYS A 370 -20.13 14.33 -25.43
CA LYS A 370 -19.57 15.62 -25.85
C LYS A 370 -19.15 16.53 -24.69
N GLU A 371 -19.80 16.41 -23.54
CA GLU A 371 -19.53 17.25 -22.36
C GLU A 371 -18.36 16.73 -21.54
N ILE A 372 -18.18 15.40 -21.51
CA ILE A 372 -17.19 14.73 -20.66
C ILE A 372 -15.90 14.38 -21.42
N ALA A 373 -15.97 14.13 -22.72
CA ALA A 373 -14.83 13.73 -23.54
C ALA A 373 -13.65 14.71 -23.46
N PRO A 374 -13.83 16.05 -23.52
CA PRO A 374 -12.71 16.98 -23.37
C PRO A 374 -12.02 16.90 -21.99
N LYS A 375 -12.75 16.48 -20.95
CA LYS A 375 -12.21 16.30 -19.60
C LYS A 375 -11.45 14.97 -19.49
N ILE A 376 -12.02 13.89 -20.04
CA ILE A 376 -11.35 12.58 -20.16
C ILE A 376 -10.02 12.73 -20.89
N GLN A 377 -10.03 13.43 -22.03
CA GLN A 377 -8.86 13.71 -22.85
C GLN A 377 -7.72 14.37 -22.04
N LYS A 378 -8.06 15.35 -21.19
CA LYS A 378 -7.08 16.04 -20.34
C LYS A 378 -6.48 15.12 -19.28
N VAL A 379 -7.28 14.26 -18.66
CA VAL A 379 -6.80 13.29 -17.66
C VAL A 379 -5.84 12.29 -18.32
N VAL A 380 -6.23 11.72 -19.47
CA VAL A 380 -5.40 10.72 -20.16
C VAL A 380 -4.09 11.31 -20.66
N ASP A 381 -4.13 12.52 -21.23
CA ASP A 381 -2.91 13.21 -21.67
C ASP A 381 -1.99 13.57 -20.50
N PHE A 382 -2.57 13.98 -19.35
CA PHE A 382 -1.82 14.22 -18.13
C PHE A 382 -1.12 12.94 -17.65
N GLU A 383 -1.84 11.82 -17.54
CA GLU A 383 -1.25 10.56 -17.07
C GLU A 383 -0.15 10.04 -18.00
N LEU A 384 -0.36 10.10 -19.32
CA LEU A 384 0.69 9.75 -20.29
C LEU A 384 1.90 10.68 -20.17
N SER A 385 1.71 11.97 -19.83
CA SER A 385 2.82 12.88 -19.56
C SER A 385 3.60 12.55 -18.29
N GLN A 386 2.97 11.88 -17.31
CA GLN A 386 3.58 11.48 -16.04
C GLN A 386 4.13 10.05 -16.06
N ILE A 387 4.06 9.33 -17.19
CA ILE A 387 4.43 7.91 -17.27
C ILE A 387 5.84 7.61 -16.75
N TYR A 388 6.82 8.48 -16.96
CA TYR A 388 8.19 8.23 -16.47
C TYR A 388 8.28 8.28 -14.94
N LYS A 389 7.53 9.18 -14.27
CA LYS A 389 7.40 9.14 -12.81
C LYS A 389 6.68 7.88 -12.34
N PHE A 390 5.68 7.44 -13.12
CA PHE A 390 4.99 6.18 -12.85
C PHE A 390 5.93 4.96 -12.97
N THR A 391 6.84 4.94 -13.96
CA THR A 391 7.86 3.90 -14.09
C THR A 391 8.86 3.89 -12.94
N GLU A 392 9.20 5.06 -12.38
CA GLU A 392 10.08 5.15 -11.20
C GLU A 392 9.41 4.53 -9.98
N ARG A 393 8.13 4.84 -9.75
CA ARG A 393 7.31 4.25 -8.68
C ARG A 393 7.18 2.72 -8.83
N LEU A 394 6.98 2.23 -10.05
CA LEU A 394 7.02 0.78 -10.36
C LEU A 394 8.38 0.17 -10.01
N ALA A 395 9.49 0.86 -10.33
CA ALA A 395 10.84 0.39 -10.03
C ALA A 395 11.18 0.40 -8.54
N GLU A 396 10.46 1.17 -7.73
CA GLU A 396 10.61 1.22 -6.28
C GLU A 396 9.80 0.13 -5.56
N GLY A 397 8.89 -0.54 -6.28
CA GLY A 397 7.99 -1.55 -5.75
C GLY A 397 6.73 -0.96 -5.12
N GLU A 398 6.30 0.25 -5.52
CA GLU A 398 5.08 0.86 -4.97
C GLU A 398 3.81 0.08 -5.36
N PHE A 399 3.85 -0.69 -6.44
CA PHE A 399 2.73 -1.45 -6.97
C PHE A 399 3.11 -2.93 -7.18
N PRO A 400 2.77 -3.83 -6.24
CA PRO A 400 3.01 -5.26 -6.43
C PRO A 400 2.13 -5.83 -7.55
N ALA A 401 2.70 -6.62 -8.46
CA ALA A 401 2.00 -7.21 -9.62
C ALA A 401 1.09 -8.41 -9.28
N TRP A 402 1.07 -8.83 -8.02
CA TRP A 402 0.37 -10.00 -7.51
C TRP A 402 -0.68 -9.65 -6.44
N GLU A 403 -0.54 -8.49 -5.81
CA GLU A 403 -1.40 -7.97 -4.74
C GLU A 403 -2.10 -6.71 -5.20
N SER A 404 -3.42 -6.63 -5.07
CA SER A 404 -4.12 -5.39 -5.38
C SER A 404 -4.10 -4.46 -4.18
N HIS A 405 -3.00 -3.75 -4.05
CA HIS A 405 -3.10 -2.39 -3.53
C HIS A 405 -3.91 -1.61 -4.56
N THR A 406 -5.24 -1.64 -4.41
CA THR A 406 -6.20 -1.03 -5.33
C THR A 406 -5.65 0.29 -5.84
N MET A 407 -5.26 0.34 -7.12
CA MET A 407 -4.99 1.59 -7.84
C MET A 407 -6.18 2.56 -7.72
N GLN A 408 -7.37 2.02 -7.39
CA GLN A 408 -8.58 2.74 -7.02
C GLN A 408 -8.57 3.34 -5.59
N SER A 409 -7.92 2.72 -4.61
CA SER A 409 -7.67 3.35 -3.30
C SER A 409 -6.61 4.44 -3.39
N LEU A 410 -5.77 4.45 -4.44
CA LEU A 410 -4.74 5.46 -4.59
C LEU A 410 -5.29 6.84 -4.94
N SER A 411 -6.48 7.01 -5.53
CA SER A 411 -7.03 8.38 -5.65
C SER A 411 -7.62 8.89 -4.32
N GLN A 412 -7.95 8.00 -3.38
CA GLN A 412 -8.29 8.37 -2.00
C GLN A 412 -7.03 8.53 -1.14
N LYS A 413 -6.03 7.65 -1.30
CA LYS A 413 -4.71 7.75 -0.67
C LYS A 413 -3.83 8.84 -1.29
N GLU A 414 -4.09 9.37 -2.47
CA GLU A 414 -3.40 10.56 -2.99
C GLU A 414 -3.88 11.84 -2.30
N LYS A 415 -5.06 11.79 -1.64
CA LYS A 415 -5.39 12.78 -0.60
C LYS A 415 -4.67 12.53 0.73
N VAL A 416 -4.13 11.32 0.98
CA VAL A 416 -3.61 10.87 2.29
C VAL A 416 -2.14 10.35 2.23
N LYS A 417 -1.41 10.52 1.13
CA LYS A 417 0.06 10.39 1.03
C LYS A 417 0.70 11.77 1.22
N LYS A 418 0.18 12.51 2.18
CA LYS A 418 0.95 13.55 2.87
C LYS A 418 1.36 12.90 4.19
N PRO A 419 2.62 13.02 4.61
CA PRO A 419 3.02 12.49 5.90
C PRO A 419 2.11 13.15 6.94
N PHE A 420 1.18 12.37 7.49
CA PHE A 420 0.31 12.84 8.56
C PHE A 420 1.16 12.75 9.82
N TRP A 421 1.96 13.78 10.06
CA TRP A 421 2.62 13.97 11.33
C TRP A 421 1.54 14.32 12.34
N PRO A 422 1.30 13.53 13.39
CA PRO A 422 0.40 13.97 14.46
C PRO A 422 1.04 15.21 15.11
N ALA A 423 0.48 16.38 14.81
CA ALA A 423 0.70 17.58 15.60
C ALA A 423 -0.34 17.55 16.72
N LEU A 424 0.11 17.32 17.95
CA LEU A 424 -0.71 17.51 19.13
C LEU A 424 -0.53 18.97 19.57
N VAL A 425 -1.58 19.78 19.41
CA VAL A 425 -1.59 21.17 19.90
C VAL A 425 -2.23 21.15 21.28
N ILE A 426 -1.43 21.45 22.31
CA ILE A 426 -1.91 21.54 23.69
C ILE A 426 -2.09 23.03 24.00
N PHE A 427 -3.34 23.42 24.28
CA PHE A 427 -3.65 24.76 24.78
C PHE A 427 -3.51 24.78 26.30
N LEU A 428 -2.59 25.60 26.81
CA LEU A 428 -2.49 25.90 28.23
C LEU A 428 -3.24 27.20 28.49
N ALA A 429 -4.11 27.22 29.50
CA ALA A 429 -4.79 28.45 29.92
C ALA A 429 -3.73 29.48 30.34
N LEU A 430 -3.90 30.73 29.89
CA LEU A 430 -2.98 31.90 29.96
C LEU A 430 -2.12 32.20 28.72
N GLY A 431 -2.50 31.70 27.54
CA GLY A 431 -1.96 32.20 26.26
C GLY A 431 -0.63 31.58 25.82
N LEU A 432 -0.24 30.47 26.45
CA LEU A 432 0.86 29.60 26.01
C LEU A 432 0.31 28.49 25.13
N VAL A 433 0.80 28.42 23.89
CA VAL A 433 0.50 27.33 22.95
C VAL A 433 1.73 26.44 22.88
N LEU A 434 1.59 25.19 23.34
CA LEU A 434 2.63 24.18 23.17
C LEU A 434 2.26 23.29 21.98
N ILE A 435 3.07 23.34 20.92
CA ILE A 435 2.90 22.47 19.76
C ILE A 435 3.90 21.33 19.89
N VAL A 436 3.40 20.10 19.95
CA VAL A 436 4.20 18.89 19.96
C VAL A 436 4.06 18.21 18.60
N VAL A 437 5.17 18.13 17.86
CA VAL A 437 5.23 17.40 16.59
C VAL A 437 6.12 16.18 16.77
N CYS A 438 5.55 15.00 16.55
CA CYS A 438 6.27 13.74 16.69
C CYS A 438 6.69 13.20 15.32
N SER A 439 7.98 12.83 15.19
CA SER A 439 8.51 12.04 14.06
C SER A 439 9.08 10.71 14.57
N GLU A 440 9.40 9.78 13.66
CA GLU A 440 9.98 8.47 14.04
C GLU A 440 11.30 8.55 14.81
N LYS A 441 11.99 9.71 14.83
CA LYS A 441 13.34 9.87 15.42
C LYS A 441 13.54 11.10 16.29
N ASN A 442 12.59 12.05 16.29
CA ASN A 442 12.72 13.34 16.99
C ASN A 442 11.39 13.81 17.55
N LEU A 443 11.45 14.48 18.69
CA LEU A 443 10.37 15.26 19.29
C LEU A 443 10.67 16.76 19.10
N PHE A 444 9.71 17.51 18.57
CA PHE A 444 9.80 18.96 18.43
C PHE A 444 8.82 19.66 19.38
N LEU A 445 9.36 20.55 20.23
CA LEU A 445 8.61 21.35 21.19
C LEU A 445 8.74 22.83 20.79
N PHE A 446 7.61 23.45 20.50
CA PHE A 446 7.55 24.88 20.20
C PHE A 446 6.89 25.62 21.36
N ASN A 447 7.60 26.61 21.90
CA ASN A 447 7.07 27.53 22.90
C ASN A 447 6.81 28.90 22.26
N LEU A 448 5.56 29.33 22.28
CA LEU A 448 5.15 30.64 21.78
C LEU A 448 4.84 31.55 22.97
N LYS A 449 5.71 32.53 23.22
CA LYS A 449 5.50 33.57 24.23
C LYS A 449 5.15 34.91 23.58
N PRO A 450 4.16 35.66 24.10
CA PRO A 450 4.03 37.08 23.81
C PRO A 450 5.20 37.84 24.45
N HIS A 451 5.80 38.80 23.74
CA HIS A 451 6.88 39.61 24.27
C HIS A 451 6.31 40.72 25.18
N GLU A 452 6.57 40.67 26.48
CA GLU A 452 6.27 41.80 27.37
C GLU A 452 7.32 42.90 27.14
N SER A 453 6.90 44.06 26.65
CA SER A 453 7.77 45.24 26.62
C SER A 453 7.76 45.90 28.00
N SER A 454 8.89 45.87 28.69
CA SER A 454 9.10 46.64 29.92
C SER A 454 9.89 47.91 29.63
N THR A 455 9.49 48.99 30.30
CA THR A 455 10.10 50.32 30.43
C THR A 455 9.73 51.41 29.41
N SER A 456 8.81 52.26 29.88
CA SER A 456 8.79 53.73 29.85
C SER A 456 9.49 54.51 28.73
N SER A 457 8.70 55.45 28.19
CA SER A 457 9.02 56.68 27.45
C SER A 457 8.86 56.64 25.93
N SER A 458 7.82 57.37 25.50
CA SER A 458 7.55 57.98 24.18
C SER A 458 8.34 57.49 22.97
N ILE A 459 7.66 56.78 22.06
CA ILE A 459 7.33 57.18 20.68
C ILE A 459 6.69 55.97 19.98
N ALA A 460 5.68 56.26 19.15
CA ALA A 460 4.82 55.28 18.48
C ALA A 460 5.57 54.31 17.55
N SER A 461 5.33 53.00 17.73
CA SER A 461 5.29 52.03 16.64
C SER A 461 4.55 50.76 17.07
N ASN A 462 3.38 50.51 16.47
CA ASN A 462 2.62 49.26 16.63
C ASN A 462 3.34 48.10 15.94
N SER A 463 4.16 47.35 16.66
CA SER A 463 4.56 45.98 16.31
C SER A 463 4.90 45.18 17.57
N GLU A 464 3.96 44.37 18.04
CA GLU A 464 4.29 43.27 18.96
C GLU A 464 4.99 42.17 18.16
N THR A 465 6.25 41.90 18.49
CA THR A 465 7.04 40.79 17.98
C THR A 465 6.78 39.55 18.81
N VAL A 466 6.41 38.43 18.18
CA VAL A 466 6.35 37.11 18.82
C VAL A 466 7.73 36.46 18.72
N SER A 467 8.31 36.04 19.84
CA SER A 467 9.54 35.25 19.86
C SER A 467 9.20 33.75 19.80
N VAL A 468 9.80 33.03 18.87
CA VAL A 468 9.67 31.57 18.77
C VAL A 468 10.96 30.93 19.30
N GLU A 469 10.84 30.18 20.40
CA GLU A 469 11.93 29.34 20.89
C GLU A 469 11.72 27.90 20.42
N THR A 470 12.69 27.36 19.69
CA THR A 470 12.66 26.00 19.15
C THR A 470 13.63 25.14 19.94
N TYR A 471 13.12 24.05 20.53
CA TYR A 471 13.96 23.08 21.24
C TYR A 471 14.05 21.77 20.45
N TYR A 472 15.26 21.23 20.35
CA TYR A 472 15.56 19.99 19.64
C TYR A 472 15.97 18.90 20.64
N VAL A 473 15.26 17.77 20.64
CA VAL A 473 15.62 16.61 21.46
C VAL A 473 15.74 15.37 20.56
N PRO A 474 16.97 14.87 20.31
CA PRO A 474 17.18 13.63 19.55
C PRO A 474 16.85 12.41 20.40
N VAL A 475 16.15 11.43 19.82
CA VAL A 475 15.81 10.16 20.49
C VAL A 475 16.78 9.06 20.01
N ALA A 476 18.02 9.07 20.55
CA ALA A 476 18.91 7.92 20.74
C ALA A 476 20.29 8.37 21.27
N GLY A 477 20.73 7.80 22.39
CA GLY A 477 22.11 7.89 22.90
C GLY A 477 22.40 9.13 23.74
N PHE A 478 22.60 8.93 25.04
CA PHE A 478 23.04 9.97 25.98
C PHE A 478 24.28 10.72 25.44
N SER A 479 24.16 12.03 25.26
CA SER A 479 25.22 12.93 25.72
C SER A 479 24.60 14.21 26.28
N SER A 480 25.08 14.53 27.46
CA SER A 480 24.62 15.54 28.40
C SER A 480 24.86 16.96 27.91
N SER A 481 23.81 17.78 27.82
CA SER A 481 23.79 19.19 28.27
C SER A 481 22.54 19.91 27.75
N PHE A 482 21.49 19.98 28.57
CA PHE A 482 20.51 21.05 28.43
C PHE A 482 20.26 21.67 29.80
N GLN A 483 20.80 22.87 29.96
CA GLN A 483 20.51 23.76 31.07
C GLN A 483 19.19 24.48 30.82
N ASN A 484 18.37 24.49 31.87
CA ASN A 484 17.36 25.49 32.23
C ASN A 484 16.03 25.49 31.46
N LEU A 485 15.20 24.48 31.73
CA LEU A 485 13.77 24.72 31.99
C LEU A 485 13.65 25.25 33.42
N ASN A 486 13.12 26.46 33.60
CA ASN A 486 12.90 27.04 34.92
C ASN A 486 11.68 26.39 35.59
N LEU A 487 11.91 25.25 36.24
CA LEU A 487 10.89 24.39 36.86
C LEU A 487 10.11 25.05 38.01
N GLU A 488 10.61 26.14 38.60
CA GLU A 488 9.99 26.79 39.76
C GLU A 488 8.68 27.53 39.41
N GLU A 489 8.56 28.10 38.20
CA GLU A 489 7.33 28.80 37.79
C GLU A 489 6.16 27.83 37.60
N VAL A 490 6.42 26.65 37.02
CA VAL A 490 5.44 25.59 36.78
C VAL A 490 4.90 25.03 38.11
N GLN A 491 5.76 24.91 39.12
CA GLN A 491 5.38 24.42 40.45
C GLN A 491 4.47 25.38 41.23
N SER A 492 4.56 26.69 40.97
CA SER A 492 3.75 27.69 41.69
C SER A 492 2.29 27.73 41.21
N SER A 493 2.06 27.58 39.90
CA SER A 493 0.74 27.67 39.28
C SER A 493 -0.16 26.46 39.59
N LEU A 494 0.43 25.28 39.81
CA LEU A 494 -0.30 24.04 40.07
C LEU A 494 -0.76 23.87 41.53
N LYS A 495 -0.16 24.58 42.50
CA LYS A 495 -0.56 24.54 43.91
C LYS A 495 -1.93 25.18 44.19
N ASN A 496 -2.44 25.99 43.26
CA ASN A 496 -3.73 26.67 43.41
C ASN A 496 -4.95 25.88 42.91
N GLY A 497 -4.76 24.63 42.45
CA GLY A 497 -5.89 23.72 42.15
C GLY A 497 -6.67 24.02 40.86
N ASP A 498 -6.22 24.96 40.03
CA ASP A 498 -6.97 25.46 38.87
C ASP A 498 -6.68 24.74 37.53
N VAL A 499 -5.97 23.61 37.54
CA VAL A 499 -5.59 22.89 36.31
C VAL A 499 -5.79 21.38 36.45
N ASN A 500 -6.72 20.82 35.68
CA ASN A 500 -6.81 19.37 35.45
C ASN A 500 -6.07 19.04 34.14
N LEU A 501 -4.97 18.30 34.25
CA LEU A 501 -4.15 17.88 33.11
C LEU A 501 -4.47 16.40 32.81
N GLN A 502 -4.97 16.11 31.62
CA GLN A 502 -5.28 14.74 31.19
C GLN A 502 -4.44 14.39 29.97
N ILE A 503 -3.67 13.31 30.06
CA ILE A 503 -2.79 12.84 28.99
C ILE A 503 -3.31 11.49 28.51
N VAL A 504 -3.64 11.40 27.22
CA VAL A 504 -4.06 10.15 26.57
C VAL A 504 -2.85 9.60 25.81
N ILE A 505 -2.41 8.40 26.20
CA ILE A 505 -1.28 7.72 25.56
C ILE A 505 -1.70 6.36 25.00
N PRO A 506 -1.15 5.93 23.84
CA PRO A 506 -1.35 4.58 23.32
C PRO A 506 -0.85 3.53 24.32
N LEU A 507 -1.64 2.47 24.49
CA LEU A 507 -1.35 1.39 25.46
C LEU A 507 0.03 0.74 25.23
N GLU A 508 0.46 0.71 23.97
CA GLU A 508 1.69 0.07 23.48
C GLU A 508 2.98 0.80 23.91
N ASN A 509 2.89 2.07 24.32
CA ASN A 509 4.05 2.92 24.67
C ASN A 509 4.02 3.38 26.14
N ARG A 510 3.15 2.78 26.96
CA ARG A 510 2.87 3.21 28.34
C ARG A 510 4.13 3.25 29.20
N GLU A 511 4.91 2.17 29.26
CA GLU A 511 6.08 2.12 30.16
C GLU A 511 7.24 3.00 29.67
N GLU A 512 7.43 3.10 28.36
CA GLU A 512 8.48 3.90 27.73
C GLU A 512 8.22 5.40 27.92
N LEU A 513 6.98 5.86 27.71
CA LEU A 513 6.61 7.27 27.89
C LEU A 513 6.51 7.67 29.37
N LEU A 514 6.00 6.80 30.25
CA LEU A 514 6.01 7.05 31.70
C LEU A 514 7.43 7.15 32.27
N SER A 515 8.42 6.52 31.62
CA SER A 515 9.83 6.64 32.03
C SER A 515 10.49 7.94 31.55
N ILE A 516 10.03 8.51 30.43
CA ILE A 516 10.51 9.79 29.87
C ILE A 516 10.01 10.97 30.71
N PHE A 517 8.75 10.91 31.15
CA PHE A 517 8.19 11.87 32.07
C PHE A 517 8.46 11.40 33.50
N GLN A 518 9.60 11.76 34.12
CA GLN A 518 9.76 11.62 35.58
C GLN A 518 8.78 12.57 36.31
N LEU A 519 7.51 12.20 36.29
CA LEU A 519 6.44 12.82 37.04
C LEU A 519 6.56 12.24 38.45
N GLY A 520 7.46 12.80 39.26
CA GLY A 520 7.55 12.44 40.67
C GLY A 520 6.19 12.60 41.37
N ASP A 521 5.87 11.71 42.32
CA ASP A 521 4.74 11.64 43.27
C ASP A 521 3.53 12.60 43.10
N PHE A 522 3.04 12.80 41.87
CA PHE A 522 1.88 13.63 41.57
C PHE A 522 0.75 12.77 40.97
N PRO A 523 -0.51 12.95 41.41
CA PRO A 523 -1.64 12.18 40.90
C PRO A 523 -2.10 12.77 39.55
N LEU A 524 -1.50 12.32 38.44
CA LEU A 524 -2.04 12.52 37.10
C LEU A 524 -3.02 11.38 36.77
N ALA A 525 -4.22 11.71 36.28
CA ALA A 525 -5.13 10.71 35.75
C ALA A 525 -4.66 10.29 34.35
N VAL A 526 -3.97 9.15 34.26
CA VAL A 526 -3.53 8.57 32.98
C VAL A 526 -4.60 7.59 32.49
N THR A 527 -5.24 7.91 31.37
CA THR A 527 -6.18 7.01 30.69
C THR A 527 -5.46 6.36 29.51
N THR A 528 -5.42 5.04 29.50
CA THR A 528 -4.79 4.25 28.42
C THR A 528 -5.86 3.57 27.58
N MET A 529 -5.78 3.67 26.25
CA MET A 529 -6.71 3.03 25.33
C MET A 529 -6.02 2.58 24.02
N PRO A 530 -6.58 1.61 23.28
CA PRO A 530 -6.06 1.17 21.99
C PRO A 530 -5.99 2.32 20.96
N ARG A 531 -4.99 2.30 20.07
CA ARG A 531 -4.76 3.35 19.07
C ARG A 531 -5.95 3.62 18.16
N THR A 532 -6.76 2.59 17.90
CA THR A 532 -8.01 2.67 17.13
C THR A 532 -9.10 3.46 17.87
N GLU A 533 -9.17 3.35 19.19
CA GLU A 533 -10.18 4.02 20.03
C GLU A 533 -9.80 5.47 20.37
N ILE A 534 -8.51 5.83 20.27
CA ILE A 534 -8.05 7.21 20.44
C ILE A 534 -8.73 8.15 19.42
N TYR A 535 -8.91 7.69 18.19
CA TYR A 535 -9.57 8.49 17.16
C TYR A 535 -11.04 8.76 17.47
N ASP A 536 -11.76 7.75 17.98
CA ASP A 536 -13.16 7.89 18.35
C ASP A 536 -13.33 8.73 19.62
N TYR A 537 -12.43 8.58 20.59
CA TYR A 537 -12.37 9.42 21.78
C TYR A 537 -12.10 10.89 21.44
N LEU A 538 -11.12 11.17 20.56
CA LEU A 538 -10.79 12.53 20.15
C LEU A 538 -11.88 13.18 19.28
N ASN A 539 -12.57 12.40 18.43
CA ASN A 539 -13.72 12.88 17.67
C ASN A 539 -14.93 13.19 18.57
N ALA A 540 -15.17 12.37 19.58
CA ALA A 540 -16.25 12.57 20.56
C ALA A 540 -16.04 13.78 21.50
N HIS A 541 -14.82 14.33 21.54
CA HIS A 541 -14.45 15.52 22.33
C HIS A 541 -13.86 16.65 21.45
N SER A 542 -14.30 16.71 20.17
CA SER A 542 -13.79 17.65 19.15
C SER A 542 -14.07 19.13 19.45
N ASP A 543 -14.96 19.41 20.40
CA ASP A 543 -15.28 20.72 20.95
C ASP A 543 -14.13 21.37 21.74
N ILE A 544 -13.08 20.61 22.06
CA ILE A 544 -11.87 21.06 22.76
C ILE A 544 -10.57 20.76 22.00
N VAL A 545 -10.65 20.04 20.87
CA VAL A 545 -9.49 19.56 20.09
C VAL A 545 -9.60 20.01 18.64
N SER A 546 -8.67 20.87 18.20
CA SER A 546 -8.61 21.33 16.80
C SER A 546 -7.51 20.60 16.02
N PHE A 547 -7.87 20.01 14.87
CA PHE A 547 -6.94 19.38 13.93
C PHE A 547 -6.59 20.34 12.78
N PHE A 548 -5.31 20.51 12.46
CA PHE A 548 -4.88 21.27 11.28
C PHE A 548 -3.97 20.42 10.37
N PRO A 549 -4.36 20.15 9.10
CA PRO A 549 -3.44 19.62 8.11
C PRO A 549 -2.45 20.70 7.67
N TRP A 550 -1.16 20.34 7.60
CA TRP A 550 -0.02 21.25 7.41
C TRP A 550 -0.06 22.10 6.12
N ASN A 551 -0.96 21.79 5.19
CA ASN A 551 -1.04 22.40 3.86
C ASN A 551 -2.23 23.38 3.73
N GLU A 552 -3.08 23.48 4.74
CA GLU A 552 -4.21 24.44 4.80
C GLU A 552 -3.92 25.62 5.74
N VAL A 553 -2.68 25.73 6.24
CA VAL A 553 -2.24 26.91 6.99
C VAL A 553 -1.88 28.03 5.99
N ASP A 554 -2.90 28.61 5.36
CA ASP A 554 -2.83 30.00 4.90
C ASP A 554 -2.82 30.83 6.19
N PHE A 555 -1.69 31.46 6.55
CA PHE A 555 -1.60 32.37 7.71
C PHE A 555 -2.38 33.68 7.46
N ARG A 556 -3.65 33.57 7.07
CA ARG A 556 -4.66 34.60 7.26
C ARG A 556 -5.35 34.25 8.56
N LEU A 557 -4.99 34.94 9.64
CA LEU A 557 -5.72 34.93 10.90
C LEU A 557 -7.17 35.36 10.65
N LYS A 558 -8.04 34.45 10.23
CA LYS A 558 -9.48 34.67 10.23
C LYS A 558 -9.98 34.43 11.64
N THR A 559 -9.95 35.50 12.44
CA THR A 559 -10.69 35.74 13.68
C THR A 559 -10.93 34.53 14.59
N LEU A 560 -10.08 34.39 15.62
CA LEU A 560 -10.44 33.65 16.82
C LEU A 560 -11.43 34.51 17.64
N LYS A 561 -12.60 33.96 17.99
CA LYS A 561 -13.53 34.59 18.94
C LYS A 561 -13.47 33.83 20.26
N ILE A 562 -13.12 34.55 21.32
CA ILE A 562 -13.24 34.06 22.70
C ILE A 562 -14.35 34.89 23.35
N ASN A 563 -15.38 34.23 23.89
CA ASN A 563 -16.56 34.87 24.52
C ASN A 563 -17.22 35.97 23.64
N GLY A 564 -17.29 35.75 22.33
CA GLY A 564 -17.99 36.63 21.39
C GLY A 564 -17.22 37.85 20.89
N THR A 565 -15.96 38.07 21.29
CA THR A 565 -15.17 39.24 20.86
C THR A 565 -14.02 38.82 19.92
N SER A 566 -13.85 39.53 18.80
CA SER A 566 -12.77 39.31 17.81
C SER A 566 -11.53 40.16 18.12
N LEU A 567 -10.33 39.57 18.09
CA LEU A 567 -9.05 40.28 18.20
C LEU A 567 -8.31 40.31 16.84
N TRP A 568 -8.13 41.54 16.31
CA TRP A 568 -7.22 42.09 15.28
C TRP A 568 -6.67 41.26 14.09
N GLU A 569 -6.65 41.89 12.90
CA GLU A 569 -5.93 41.45 11.68
C GLU A 569 -4.55 42.12 11.57
N LYS A 570 -3.49 41.35 11.27
CA LYS A 570 -2.25 41.90 10.72
C LYS A 570 -1.57 40.91 9.76
N GLN A 571 -1.11 41.42 8.63
CA GLN A 571 -0.45 40.68 7.55
C GLN A 571 1.08 40.71 7.77
N VAL A 572 1.75 39.54 7.82
CA VAL A 572 3.21 39.45 7.89
C VAL A 572 3.73 39.12 6.48
N ASP A 573 4.62 39.97 5.96
CA ASP A 573 5.22 39.83 4.64
C ASP A 573 6.49 38.96 4.71
N LEU A 574 6.39 37.74 4.17
CA LEU A 574 7.45 36.73 4.22
C LEU A 574 8.59 37.01 3.22
N GLU A 575 8.46 37.98 2.31
CA GLU A 575 9.58 38.36 1.41
C GLU A 575 10.72 39.08 2.15
N LYS A 576 10.46 39.59 3.37
CA LYS A 576 11.44 40.37 4.15
C LYS A 576 12.36 39.54 5.06
N TYR A 577 12.08 38.24 5.26
CA TYR A 577 12.82 37.36 6.17
C TYR A 577 13.16 36.01 5.51
N PRO A 578 14.22 35.93 4.68
CA PRO A 578 14.60 34.67 4.05
C PRO A 578 15.16 33.68 5.10
N LEU A 579 14.45 32.56 5.30
CA LEU A 579 14.93 31.41 6.08
C LEU A 579 16.08 30.73 5.32
N LYS A 580 17.29 30.72 5.89
CA LYS A 580 18.40 29.90 5.40
C LYS A 580 18.31 28.48 5.96
N PHE A 581 18.18 27.49 5.09
CA PHE A 581 18.40 26.09 5.43
C PHE A 581 19.91 25.83 5.51
N VAL A 582 20.39 25.32 6.64
CA VAL A 582 21.77 24.82 6.79
C VAL A 582 21.68 23.30 6.73
N SER A 583 22.22 22.70 5.66
CA SER A 583 22.41 21.25 5.56
C SER A 583 23.71 20.89 6.29
N ALA A 584 23.64 19.99 7.26
CA ALA A 584 24.83 19.40 7.87
C ALA A 584 25.45 18.40 6.88
N GLU A 585 26.54 18.79 6.22
CA GLU A 585 27.45 17.85 5.57
C GLU A 585 28.34 17.19 6.63
N THR A 586 28.51 15.88 6.53
CA THR A 586 29.44 15.08 7.32
C THR A 586 30.87 15.33 6.85
N GLU A 587 31.65 16.12 7.58
CA GLU A 587 33.12 16.08 7.51
C GLU A 587 33.66 15.16 8.61
N ASP A 588 34.18 14.02 8.16
CA ASP A 588 35.07 13.16 8.94
C ASP A 588 36.45 13.84 8.99
N GLN A 589 36.81 14.37 10.14
CA GLN A 589 38.18 14.74 10.48
C GLN A 589 38.51 14.17 11.86
N SER A 590 39.26 13.08 11.89
CA SER A 590 40.17 12.77 12.99
C SER A 590 41.58 12.59 12.44
N GLN A 591 42.54 13.07 13.22
CA GLN A 591 43.87 13.55 12.84
C GLN A 591 44.93 12.44 12.75
N ASN A 592 46.00 12.73 11.99
CA ASN A 592 47.29 12.02 11.81
C ASN A 592 47.32 10.76 10.95
#